data_AF-A0A966SN47-F1
#
_entry.id   AF-A0A966SN47-F1
#
_cell.length_a   1.000
_cell.length_b   1.000
_cell.length_c   1.000
_cell.angle_alpha   90.00
_cell.angle_beta   90.00
_cell.angle_gamma   90.00
#
_symmetry.space_group_name_H-M   'P 1'
#
loop_
_entity.id
_entity.type
_entity.pdbx_description
1 polymer ?
#
loop_
_entity_poly.entity_id
_entity_poly.type
_entity_poly.pdbx_seq_one_letter_code
_entity_poly.pdbx_strand_id
1 'polypeptide(L)'
;MPHPVEATRGQEGCGDAFSPGWFELPLRRGRTVTLAASAEWEEQFDLSAFEFANTVLPSPSTAPESSNAPQTDSASGDDYKSPARAISEGKAGELAARAAGSSKTRALFDFITEAAPEQLSLLPEPAPAVVPDRPGARTPTSGSVALESATPPAEAGVRASAEPVDFAAQLQRAVRAYVVRRDAGKTVIAGYPWFLDWGRDTLICARGLLAAGLQDEVKQILITFGRFAENGTLPNAIYGDNASNRDTSDAPLWYGVVCEDFAAAVANESKVQGPKSKVVQFYATPVDATGRTLYDVLRSIADGYLRGTPNGIRVDAASGLVWSPSHFTWMDTNYPAGTPREGYPIEIQALWIRLLRQLDRLGVAAASEPWADLAARAEASLNELFWLDDQGWFADVLLAKPGVSARDAVRDEVLRSNCLFPISLGLVTGERARRTVDAAARHLVVPGALRSLAPLPVTPPLAIHGANGQLLNDPANPYWGHYEGDEDTRRKPAYHNGTAWTWTFPSFCEALVRAHDHAPEAVAAARAYLGSASELLSEGCLGHLPEIVDGDAPHTQRGCDAQAWGATETLRVWRLLAGG
;
A
#
# COMPACT_ATOMS: atom_id res chain seq x y z
N MET A 1 17.27 21.17 3.82
CA MET A 1 17.57 20.77 2.44
C MET A 1 16.48 21.29 1.51
N PRO A 2 16.79 21.84 0.33
CA PRO A 2 15.76 22.20 -0.65
C PRO A 2 15.08 20.95 -1.22
N HIS A 3 13.75 20.98 -1.31
CA HIS A 3 12.92 19.95 -1.94
C HIS A 3 12.12 20.57 -3.10
N PRO A 4 12.77 20.88 -4.23
CA PRO A 4 12.13 21.60 -5.32
C PRO A 4 10.96 20.81 -5.93
N VAL A 5 11.07 19.49 -6.02
CA VAL A 5 9.98 18.62 -6.49
C VAL A 5 8.77 18.74 -5.56
N GLU A 6 8.97 18.66 -4.24
CA GLU A 6 7.86 18.73 -3.29
C GLU A 6 7.23 20.13 -3.20
N ALA A 7 8.03 21.18 -3.42
CA ALA A 7 7.51 22.53 -3.63
C ALA A 7 6.54 22.61 -4.82
N THR A 8 6.84 21.93 -5.94
CA THR A 8 5.92 21.88 -7.09
C THR A 8 4.61 21.13 -6.75
N ARG A 9 4.69 20.17 -5.83
CA ARG A 9 3.54 19.44 -5.27
C ARG A 9 2.88 20.18 -4.10
N GLY A 10 3.22 21.46 -3.86
CA GLY A 10 2.56 22.29 -2.84
C GLY A 10 2.86 21.89 -1.40
N GLN A 11 3.95 21.16 -1.17
CA GLN A 11 4.55 20.93 0.15
C GLN A 11 5.59 22.03 0.45
N GLU A 12 6.16 22.02 1.67
CA GLU A 12 7.25 22.92 2.01
C GLU A 12 8.47 22.63 1.11
N GLY A 13 8.97 23.67 0.41
CA GLY A 13 10.08 23.52 -0.53
C GLY A 13 11.45 23.37 0.12
N CYS A 14 11.50 23.24 1.45
CA CYS A 14 12.67 22.91 2.22
C CYS A 14 12.27 22.06 3.44
N GLY A 15 13.14 21.17 3.88
CA GLY A 15 12.86 20.21 4.94
C GLY A 15 14.14 19.71 5.61
N ASP A 16 14.00 18.88 6.64
CA ASP A 16 15.12 18.14 7.21
C ASP A 16 15.52 16.96 6.30
N ALA A 17 16.61 16.25 6.65
CA ALA A 17 17.03 15.05 5.93
C ALA A 17 16.23 13.79 6.31
N PHE A 18 15.26 13.92 7.22
CA PHE A 18 14.49 12.80 7.78
C PHE A 18 13.08 12.70 7.18
N SER A 19 12.63 13.76 6.52
CA SER A 19 11.37 13.80 5.80
C SER A 19 11.49 13.01 4.49
N PRO A 20 10.59 12.04 4.23
CA PRO A 20 10.60 11.32 2.97
C PRO A 20 10.26 12.29 1.83
N GLY A 21 11.01 12.20 0.74
CA GLY A 21 10.81 13.07 -0.40
C GLY A 21 11.95 12.99 -1.41
N TRP A 22 11.78 13.70 -2.51
CA TRP A 22 12.75 13.76 -3.60
C TRP A 22 13.65 14.99 -3.47
N PHE A 23 14.95 14.79 -3.69
CA PHE A 23 15.89 15.87 -3.92
C PHE A 23 16.75 15.54 -5.13
N GLU A 24 17.11 16.57 -5.90
CA GLU A 24 17.97 16.42 -7.08
C GLU A 24 19.30 17.10 -6.82
N LEU A 25 20.39 16.39 -7.14
CA LEU A 25 21.75 16.92 -7.10
C LEU A 25 22.32 16.90 -8.52
N PRO A 26 22.30 18.02 -9.26
CA PRO A 26 22.75 18.04 -10.64
C PRO A 26 24.26 17.75 -10.73
N LEU A 27 24.62 16.60 -11.29
CA LEU A 27 26.00 16.20 -11.55
C LEU A 27 26.42 16.62 -12.96
N ARG A 28 27.47 17.45 -13.06
CA ARG A 28 28.09 17.78 -14.35
C ARG A 28 29.25 16.83 -14.63
N ARG A 29 29.47 16.48 -15.91
CA ARG A 29 30.59 15.62 -16.34
C ARG A 29 31.91 16.14 -15.75
N GLY A 30 32.63 15.26 -15.04
CA GLY A 30 33.91 15.58 -14.41
C GLY A 30 33.82 16.32 -13.06
N ARG A 31 32.63 16.41 -12.44
CA ARG A 31 32.45 16.96 -11.09
C ARG A 31 32.04 15.84 -10.12
N THR A 32 32.55 15.93 -8.91
CA THR A 32 32.11 15.12 -7.77
C THR A 32 31.10 15.92 -6.95
N VAL A 33 30.01 15.28 -6.55
CA VAL A 33 29.09 15.80 -5.54
C VAL A 33 29.24 14.94 -4.29
N THR A 34 29.46 15.56 -3.14
CA THR A 34 29.51 14.89 -1.84
C THR A 34 28.29 15.31 -1.05
N LEU A 35 27.48 14.33 -0.66
CA LEU A 35 26.35 14.53 0.23
C LEU A 35 26.75 14.07 1.63
N ALA A 36 26.67 14.97 2.60
CA ALA A 36 26.85 14.66 4.02
C ALA A 36 25.54 15.00 4.75
N ALA A 37 25.02 14.05 5.51
CA ALA A 37 23.86 14.22 6.37
C ALA A 37 24.19 13.67 7.77
N SER A 38 23.77 14.38 8.81
CA SER A 38 23.98 13.98 10.21
C SER A 38 22.71 14.19 11.01
N ALA A 39 22.45 13.26 11.93
CA ALA A 39 21.39 13.37 12.93
C ALA A 39 21.85 14.09 14.20
N GLU A 40 23.15 14.33 14.35
CA GLU A 40 23.73 14.98 15.51
C GLU A 40 23.99 16.46 15.20
N TRP A 41 23.34 17.32 15.99
CA TRP A 41 23.34 18.77 15.83
C TRP A 41 24.51 19.41 16.58
N GLU A 42 25.68 18.79 16.64
CA GLU A 42 26.84 19.39 17.31
C GLU A 42 28.14 18.75 16.82
N GLU A 43 28.65 19.28 15.72
CA GLU A 43 30.05 19.69 15.50
C GLU A 43 30.20 20.02 14.00
N GLN A 44 30.94 21.07 13.68
CA GLN A 44 31.24 21.43 12.29
C GLN A 44 31.85 20.21 11.58
N PHE A 45 31.14 19.66 10.59
CA PHE A 45 31.70 18.63 9.71
C PHE A 45 32.96 19.20 9.04
N ASP A 46 34.13 18.75 9.48
CA ASP A 46 35.38 19.03 8.79
C ASP A 46 35.50 18.16 7.54
N LEU A 47 35.04 18.71 6.42
CA LEU A 47 35.16 18.07 5.10
C LEU A 47 36.62 17.91 4.64
N SER A 48 37.60 18.49 5.34
CA SER A 48 39.03 18.33 5.02
C SER A 48 39.59 16.97 5.44
N ALA A 49 38.90 16.21 6.29
CA ALA A 49 39.31 14.88 6.73
C ALA A 49 39.05 13.76 5.71
N PHE A 50 38.29 14.03 4.64
CA PHE A 50 38.11 13.09 3.53
C PHE A 50 39.25 13.28 2.51
N GLU A 51 40.26 12.41 2.53
CA GLU A 51 41.24 12.31 1.45
C GLU A 51 40.53 11.88 0.15
N PHE A 52 40.23 12.85 -0.71
CA PHE A 52 39.78 12.57 -2.07
C PHE A 52 40.98 12.09 -2.88
N ALA A 53 41.08 10.78 -3.09
CA ALA A 53 41.95 10.23 -4.12
C ALA A 53 41.47 10.76 -5.48
N ASN A 54 42.13 11.82 -5.98
CA ASN A 54 41.99 12.28 -7.37
C ASN A 54 42.62 11.23 -8.29
N THR A 55 41.93 10.10 -8.50
CA THR A 55 42.30 9.19 -9.57
C THR A 55 41.76 9.77 -10.87
N VAL A 56 42.62 10.54 -11.56
CA VAL A 56 42.38 10.92 -12.95
C VAL A 56 42.41 9.63 -13.76
N LEU A 57 41.24 9.17 -14.25
CA LEU A 57 41.19 8.11 -15.24
C LEU A 57 41.96 8.57 -16.48
N PRO A 58 42.92 7.78 -17.01
CA PRO A 58 43.72 8.19 -18.16
C PRO A 58 42.83 8.36 -19.39
N SER A 59 42.99 9.49 -20.08
CA SER A 59 42.37 9.75 -21.38
C SER A 59 42.76 8.65 -22.38
N PRO A 60 41.84 8.14 -23.22
CA PRO A 60 42.19 7.22 -24.28
C PRO A 60 43.13 7.93 -25.26
N SER A 61 44.29 7.32 -25.52
CA SER A 61 45.26 7.81 -26.48
C SER A 61 44.67 7.83 -27.88
N THR A 62 44.82 8.96 -28.57
CA THR A 62 44.58 9.14 -30.00
C THR A 62 45.41 8.13 -30.81
N ALA A 63 44.75 7.17 -31.46
CA ALA A 63 45.32 6.39 -32.55
C ALA A 63 45.03 7.12 -33.88
N PRO A 64 45.96 7.07 -34.86
CA PRO A 64 45.90 7.94 -36.03
C PRO A 64 44.89 7.46 -37.08
N GLU A 65 44.31 8.45 -37.77
CA GLU A 65 43.44 8.30 -38.93
C GLU A 65 44.10 7.46 -40.02
N SER A 66 43.44 6.39 -40.45
CA SER A 66 43.67 5.80 -41.76
C SER A 66 42.37 5.81 -42.55
N SER A 67 42.37 6.64 -43.58
CA SER A 67 41.39 6.75 -44.66
C SER A 67 41.01 5.40 -45.26
N ASN A 68 39.71 5.13 -45.41
CA ASN A 68 39.09 4.65 -46.65
C ASN A 68 37.59 4.42 -46.43
N ALA A 69 36.78 5.32 -46.99
CA ALA A 69 35.39 5.01 -47.33
C ALA A 69 35.35 4.39 -48.74
N PRO A 70 34.33 3.58 -49.03
CA PRO A 70 33.57 3.84 -50.24
C PRO A 70 32.06 3.97 -49.99
N GLN A 71 31.50 4.91 -50.75
CA GLN A 71 30.09 5.23 -50.95
C GLN A 71 29.29 4.06 -51.55
N THR A 72 27.97 4.07 -51.34
CA THR A 72 26.88 4.01 -52.36
C THR A 72 25.52 3.88 -51.61
N ASP A 73 24.60 4.83 -51.77
CA ASP A 73 23.43 4.84 -52.69
C ASP A 73 22.45 3.68 -52.43
N SER A 74 21.12 3.75 -52.50
CA SER A 74 20.05 4.76 -52.63
C SER A 74 18.71 3.96 -52.69
N ALA A 75 17.55 4.63 -52.70
CA ALA A 75 16.21 4.14 -53.16
C ALA A 75 15.42 3.21 -52.20
N SER A 76 14.30 3.63 -51.59
CA SER A 76 12.93 3.92 -52.09
C SER A 76 12.03 2.68 -52.24
N GLY A 77 10.79 2.73 -51.72
CA GLY A 77 9.69 1.87 -52.18
C GLY A 77 8.66 1.46 -51.13
N ASP A 78 7.45 2.01 -51.25
CA ASP A 78 6.22 1.73 -50.50
C ASP A 78 5.65 0.30 -50.68
N ASP A 79 4.92 -0.23 -49.69
CA ASP A 79 3.44 -0.41 -49.69
C ASP A 79 2.90 -1.57 -48.81
N TYR A 80 1.93 -1.20 -47.96
CA TYR A 80 0.74 -1.91 -47.44
C TYR A 80 0.76 -3.40 -46.97
N LYS A 81 0.49 -3.60 -45.67
CA LYS A 81 -0.73 -4.26 -45.11
C LYS A 81 -0.76 -4.22 -43.57
N SER A 82 -1.92 -3.89 -43.00
CA SER A 82 -2.27 -3.79 -41.55
C SER A 82 -3.21 -4.94 -41.14
N PRO A 83 -3.67 -5.14 -39.88
CA PRO A 83 -3.17 -4.70 -38.55
C PRO A 83 -3.05 -5.86 -37.51
N ALA A 84 -2.58 -5.50 -36.31
CA ALA A 84 -2.82 -6.12 -34.99
C ALA A 84 -1.62 -6.79 -34.30
N ARG A 85 -0.93 -6.05 -33.43
CA ARG A 85 -0.50 -6.50 -32.09
C ARG A 85 0.22 -5.39 -31.30
N ALA A 86 -0.22 -5.26 -30.05
CA ALA A 86 0.52 -4.88 -28.84
C ALA A 86 1.33 -3.58 -28.84
N ILE A 87 0.81 -2.58 -28.13
CA ILE A 87 1.60 -1.57 -27.43
C ILE A 87 1.16 -1.60 -25.97
N SER A 88 1.98 -2.19 -25.11
CA SER A 88 2.20 -1.75 -23.73
C SER A 88 3.36 -2.54 -23.11
N GLU A 89 4.13 -1.86 -22.28
CA GLU A 89 5.17 -2.38 -21.37
C GLU A 89 6.58 -2.52 -21.95
N GLY A 90 7.38 -1.48 -21.67
CA GLY A 90 8.81 -1.47 -21.85
C GLY A 90 9.51 -0.94 -20.60
N LYS A 91 10.11 -1.86 -19.84
CA LYS A 91 11.34 -1.72 -19.05
C LYS A 91 11.38 -0.70 -17.90
N ALA A 92 11.17 -1.20 -16.70
CA ALA A 92 11.93 -0.78 -15.52
C ALA A 92 12.24 -2.03 -14.69
N GLY A 93 13.41 -2.62 -14.90
CA GLY A 93 13.81 -3.83 -14.18
C GLY A 93 15.07 -4.45 -14.78
N GLU A 94 16.23 -3.96 -14.37
CA GLU A 94 17.49 -4.72 -14.40
C GLU A 94 18.58 -3.97 -13.61
N LEU A 95 18.94 -4.49 -12.43
CA LEU A 95 20.32 -4.77 -11.99
C LEU A 95 20.36 -5.18 -10.51
N ALA A 96 21.02 -6.31 -10.23
CA ALA A 96 20.95 -7.06 -8.99
C ALA A 96 22.27 -7.08 -8.18
N ALA A 97 22.08 -7.24 -6.85
CA ALA A 97 22.86 -8.05 -5.89
C ALA A 97 24.30 -7.66 -5.46
N ARG A 98 24.46 -7.28 -4.17
CA ARG A 98 25.09 -8.07 -3.06
C ARG A 98 25.57 -7.15 -1.92
N ALA A 99 25.14 -7.42 -0.68
CA ALA A 99 25.99 -7.52 0.53
C ALA A 99 25.14 -7.81 1.78
N ALA A 100 25.56 -8.80 2.56
CA ALA A 100 24.94 -9.24 3.81
C ALA A 100 25.66 -8.61 5.02
N GLY A 101 24.89 -8.37 6.11
CA GLY A 101 25.38 -8.34 7.49
C GLY A 101 25.75 -6.96 8.05
N SER A 102 24.81 -6.33 8.78
CA SER A 102 25.02 -5.43 9.93
C SER A 102 23.71 -4.65 10.17
N SER A 103 23.11 -4.75 11.36
CA SER A 103 22.01 -3.86 11.77
C SER A 103 22.49 -2.41 11.73
N LYS A 104 22.01 -1.62 10.77
CA LYS A 104 22.22 -0.18 10.70
C LYS A 104 20.92 0.47 10.24
N THR A 105 20.40 1.37 11.07
CA THR A 105 19.31 2.30 10.76
C THR A 105 19.60 2.98 9.42
N ARG A 106 18.73 2.79 8.43
CA ARG A 106 18.80 3.44 7.12
C ARG A 106 17.97 4.72 7.17
N ALA A 107 18.62 5.88 7.29
CA ALA A 107 18.01 7.12 6.81
C ALA A 107 18.08 7.09 5.27
N LEU A 108 16.97 7.42 4.62
CA LEU A 108 16.72 7.27 3.18
C LEU A 108 17.85 7.89 2.32
N PHE A 109 18.68 7.06 1.69
CA PHE A 109 19.61 7.46 0.62
C PHE A 109 19.76 6.31 -0.39
N ASP A 110 18.80 6.17 -1.30
CA ASP A 110 19.01 5.39 -2.52
C ASP A 110 19.33 6.33 -3.68
N PHE A 111 20.56 6.24 -4.20
CA PHE A 111 21.02 6.97 -5.36
C PHE A 111 20.59 6.24 -6.64
N ILE A 112 19.61 6.80 -7.36
CA ILE A 112 19.34 6.38 -8.75
C ILE A 112 20.21 7.25 -9.67
N THR A 113 21.28 6.69 -10.23
CA THR A 113 22.01 7.32 -11.35
C THR A 113 21.56 6.69 -12.66
N GLU A 114 20.76 7.41 -13.44
CA GLU A 114 20.54 7.07 -14.85
C GLU A 114 21.74 7.55 -15.68
N ALA A 115 22.49 6.62 -16.27
CA ALA A 115 23.39 6.89 -17.38
C ALA A 115 23.02 5.95 -18.54
N ALA A 116 22.74 6.52 -19.71
CA ALA A 116 22.35 5.78 -20.91
C ALA A 116 23.48 4.86 -21.42
N PRO A 117 23.18 3.64 -21.92
CA PRO A 117 24.21 2.74 -22.42
C PRO A 117 24.58 3.06 -23.87
N GLU A 118 25.85 3.41 -24.13
CA GLU A 118 26.46 3.29 -25.46
C GLU A 118 26.82 1.83 -25.75
N GLN A 119 26.57 1.41 -26.98
CA GLN A 119 26.77 0.06 -27.51
C GLN A 119 28.22 -0.43 -27.34
N LEU A 120 28.40 -1.68 -26.87
CA LEU A 120 29.65 -2.42 -27.07
C LEU A 120 29.39 -3.89 -27.41
N SER A 121 30.01 -4.28 -28.51
CA SER A 121 29.93 -5.55 -29.22
C SER A 121 30.63 -6.71 -28.50
N LEU A 122 30.00 -7.88 -28.59
CA LEU A 122 30.48 -9.22 -28.18
C LEU A 122 31.82 -9.61 -28.83
N LEU A 123 32.77 -10.11 -28.02
CA LEU A 123 33.83 -11.06 -28.41
C LEU A 123 34.13 -12.03 -27.25
N PRO A 124 34.64 -13.26 -27.52
CA PRO A 124 34.35 -14.45 -26.72
C PRO A 124 35.36 -14.75 -25.58
N GLU A 125 34.90 -15.53 -24.59
CA GLU A 125 35.67 -16.00 -23.43
C GLU A 125 36.87 -16.90 -23.78
N PRO A 126 37.96 -16.87 -22.98
CA PRO A 126 38.96 -17.92 -22.96
C PRO A 126 38.73 -18.94 -21.82
N ALA A 127 38.97 -20.20 -22.17
CA ALA A 127 38.79 -21.44 -21.40
C ALA A 127 39.67 -21.57 -20.12
N PRO A 128 39.32 -22.48 -19.18
CA PRO A 128 39.98 -22.60 -17.88
C PRO A 128 41.25 -23.48 -17.93
N ALA A 129 42.26 -23.09 -17.16
CA ALA A 129 43.48 -23.87 -16.93
C ALA A 129 43.35 -24.83 -15.73
N VAL A 130 44.08 -25.95 -15.80
CA VAL A 130 43.92 -27.21 -15.07
C VAL A 130 45.22 -27.54 -14.31
N VAL A 131 45.10 -27.94 -13.01
CA VAL A 131 45.89 -28.96 -12.24
C VAL A 131 47.31 -28.53 -11.72
N PRO A 132 47.93 -29.13 -10.65
CA PRO A 132 47.69 -30.42 -9.94
C PRO A 132 47.67 -30.45 -8.38
N ASP A 133 47.57 -31.69 -7.89
CA ASP A 133 47.17 -32.31 -6.61
C ASP A 133 48.25 -32.53 -5.51
N ARG A 134 47.81 -32.53 -4.23
CA ARG A 134 48.24 -33.30 -2.99
C ARG A 134 49.61 -33.11 -2.29
N PRO A 135 49.85 -33.64 -1.04
CA PRO A 135 48.96 -33.99 0.10
C PRO A 135 49.51 -33.62 1.53
N GLY A 136 48.72 -33.81 2.61
CA GLY A 136 49.27 -34.22 3.92
C GLY A 136 48.76 -33.52 5.21
N ALA A 137 48.29 -34.33 6.16
CA ALA A 137 47.71 -33.98 7.47
C ALA A 137 48.69 -33.35 8.49
N ARG A 138 48.17 -32.55 9.45
CA ARG A 138 48.56 -32.55 10.88
C ARG A 138 47.60 -31.71 11.76
N THR A 139 47.46 -32.19 12.98
CA THR A 139 46.65 -31.77 14.14
C THR A 139 46.96 -30.35 14.68
N PRO A 140 46.04 -29.70 15.41
CA PRO A 140 46.27 -28.38 15.97
C PRO A 140 46.93 -28.46 17.36
N THR A 141 48.07 -27.81 17.54
CA THR A 141 48.67 -27.49 18.84
C THR A 141 48.26 -26.09 19.29
N SER A 142 47.83 -26.04 20.54
CA SER A 142 47.56 -24.88 21.38
C SER A 142 48.70 -23.85 21.41
N GLY A 143 48.35 -22.57 21.27
CA GLY A 143 49.22 -21.44 21.56
C GLY A 143 48.37 -20.22 21.88
N SER A 144 48.25 -19.89 23.17
CA SER A 144 47.59 -18.68 23.67
C SER A 144 48.45 -17.44 23.35
N VAL A 145 47.83 -16.40 22.79
CA VAL A 145 48.36 -15.04 22.85
C VAL A 145 47.26 -14.16 23.39
N ALA A 146 47.52 -13.56 24.55
CA ALA A 146 46.66 -12.62 25.24
C ALA A 146 46.52 -11.33 24.42
N LEU A 147 45.28 -10.88 24.22
CA LEU A 147 44.97 -9.53 23.78
C LEU A 147 44.49 -8.75 25.00
N GLU A 148 45.27 -7.74 25.35
CA GLU A 148 45.02 -6.79 26.44
C GLU A 148 43.64 -6.13 26.28
N SER A 149 42.89 -6.13 27.38
CA SER A 149 41.63 -5.40 27.51
C SER A 149 41.91 -3.90 27.57
N ALA A 150 41.63 -3.19 26.48
CA ALA A 150 41.51 -1.75 26.51
C ALA A 150 40.16 -1.37 27.15
N THR A 151 40.21 -0.92 28.40
CA THR A 151 39.08 -0.29 29.10
C THR A 151 38.72 1.02 28.37
N PRO A 152 37.48 1.23 27.90
CA PRO A 152 37.09 2.53 27.35
C PRO A 152 37.04 3.58 28.48
N PRO A 153 37.39 4.85 28.20
CA PRO A 153 37.35 5.89 29.22
C PRO A 153 35.90 6.14 29.65
N ALA A 154 35.69 6.20 30.96
CA ALA A 154 34.50 6.80 31.54
C ALA A 154 34.65 8.32 31.52
N GLU A 155 33.67 9.02 30.96
CA GLU A 155 33.02 10.24 31.50
C GLU A 155 32.08 10.82 30.42
N ALA A 156 30.77 10.83 30.68
CA ALA A 156 30.05 11.92 31.34
C ALA A 156 29.72 13.07 30.37
N GLY A 157 28.62 12.86 29.63
CA GLY A 157 27.85 13.91 28.99
C GLY A 157 26.39 13.54 29.18
N VAL A 158 25.64 14.40 29.86
CA VAL A 158 24.22 14.24 30.20
C VAL A 158 23.44 13.82 28.95
N ARG A 159 23.00 12.56 28.87
CA ARG A 159 21.85 12.20 28.02
C ARG A 159 20.69 13.00 28.61
N ALA A 160 20.36 14.14 28.00
CA ALA A 160 19.03 14.70 28.16
C ALA A 160 18.08 13.52 27.91
N SER A 161 17.30 13.14 28.91
CA SER A 161 16.23 12.18 28.74
C SER A 161 15.32 12.76 27.68
N ALA A 162 15.50 12.36 26.42
CA ALA A 162 14.55 12.68 25.38
C ALA A 162 13.21 12.18 25.91
N GLU A 163 12.30 13.11 26.19
CA GLU A 163 10.91 12.80 26.53
C GLU A 163 10.43 11.72 25.53
N PRO A 164 9.79 10.63 25.99
CA PRO A 164 9.28 9.60 25.10
C PRO A 164 8.45 10.27 24.00
N VAL A 165 8.89 10.15 22.74
CA VAL A 165 8.22 10.83 21.64
C VAL A 165 6.82 10.19 21.50
N ASP A 166 5.78 10.96 21.82
CA ASP A 166 4.39 10.49 21.78
C ASP A 166 4.06 9.82 20.44
N PHE A 167 3.64 8.56 20.51
CA PHE A 167 3.28 7.72 19.36
C PHE A 167 2.25 8.40 18.45
N ALA A 168 1.25 9.05 19.04
CA ALA A 168 0.23 9.76 18.26
C ALA A 168 0.81 11.01 17.56
N ALA A 169 1.68 11.75 18.24
CA ALA A 169 2.36 12.90 17.66
C ALA A 169 3.30 12.52 16.52
N GLN A 170 4.00 11.38 16.60
CA GLN A 170 4.83 10.86 15.48
C GLN A 170 3.98 10.59 14.25
N LEU A 171 2.91 9.80 14.42
CA LEU A 171 1.98 9.48 13.33
C LEU A 171 1.33 10.75 12.75
N GLN A 172 0.95 11.72 13.59
CA GLN A 172 0.37 12.97 13.11
C GLN A 172 1.36 13.80 12.27
N ARG A 173 2.66 13.75 12.58
CA ARG A 173 3.70 14.36 11.72
C ARG A 173 3.83 13.58 10.41
N ALA A 174 3.95 12.26 10.48
CA ALA A 174 4.10 11.38 9.32
C ALA A 174 2.98 11.58 8.29
N VAL A 175 1.73 11.65 8.76
CA VAL A 175 0.54 11.79 7.92
C VAL A 175 0.58 13.05 7.03
N ARG A 176 1.20 14.15 7.48
CA ARG A 176 1.29 15.39 6.69
C ARG A 176 2.20 15.26 5.48
N ALA A 177 3.20 14.38 5.53
CA ALA A 177 4.16 14.19 4.45
C ALA A 177 3.52 13.65 3.16
N TYR A 178 2.40 12.95 3.27
CA TYR A 178 1.74 12.32 2.12
C TYR A 178 0.75 13.24 1.39
N VAL A 179 0.35 14.37 2.00
CA VAL A 179 -0.63 15.28 1.40
C VAL A 179 0.06 16.19 0.38
N VAL A 180 -0.42 16.15 -0.85
CA VAL A 180 0.11 16.94 -1.97
C VAL A 180 -0.98 17.73 -2.69
N ARG A 181 -0.57 18.82 -3.36
CA ARG A 181 -1.40 19.64 -4.24
C ARG A 181 -1.54 18.95 -5.59
N ARG A 182 -2.78 18.98 -6.09
CA ARG A 182 -3.14 18.60 -7.45
C ARG A 182 -4.00 19.69 -8.07
N ASP A 183 -3.44 20.46 -8.98
CA ASP A 183 -4.04 21.69 -9.51
C ASP A 183 -4.52 22.60 -8.37
N ALA A 184 -5.83 22.90 -8.34
CA ALA A 184 -6.48 23.66 -7.27
C ALA A 184 -6.93 22.81 -6.07
N GLY A 185 -6.77 21.49 -6.12
CA GLY A 185 -7.19 20.53 -5.10
C GLY A 185 -6.02 19.85 -4.38
N LYS A 186 -6.37 18.78 -3.64
CA LYS A 186 -5.44 17.93 -2.88
C LYS A 186 -5.61 16.47 -3.25
N THR A 187 -4.53 15.71 -3.05
CA THR A 187 -4.45 14.26 -3.21
C THR A 187 -3.37 13.72 -2.26
N VAL A 188 -3.16 12.40 -2.27
CA VAL A 188 -2.20 11.71 -1.41
C VAL A 188 -1.20 10.94 -2.26
N ILE A 189 0.09 11.10 -1.98
CA ILE A 189 1.12 10.16 -2.46
C ILE A 189 1.00 8.89 -1.63
N ALA A 190 0.77 7.75 -2.27
CA ALA A 190 0.49 6.50 -1.56
C ALA A 190 1.69 6.01 -0.72
N GLY A 191 2.91 6.32 -1.14
CA GLY A 191 4.11 6.05 -0.36
C GLY A 191 5.41 6.44 -1.04
N TYR A 192 6.46 6.55 -0.24
CA TYR A 192 7.80 6.94 -0.66
C TYR A 192 8.78 5.76 -0.55
N PRO A 193 9.72 5.65 -1.51
CA PRO A 193 10.02 6.67 -2.53
C PRO A 193 9.20 6.55 -3.82
N TRP A 194 8.67 5.39 -4.20
CA TRP A 194 8.27 5.15 -5.61
C TRP A 194 6.78 5.23 -5.95
N PHE A 195 5.85 5.37 -5.00
CA PHE A 195 4.43 5.44 -5.35
C PHE A 195 3.95 6.86 -5.70
N LEU A 196 2.87 6.92 -6.47
CA LEU A 196 2.18 8.15 -6.88
C LEU A 196 0.75 8.16 -6.31
N ASP A 197 -0.13 8.91 -6.97
CA ASP A 197 -1.51 9.15 -6.55
C ASP A 197 -2.42 7.96 -6.90
N TRP A 198 -2.59 7.05 -5.94
CA TRP A 198 -3.54 5.93 -6.04
C TRP A 198 -4.87 6.29 -5.38
N GLY A 199 -5.97 6.06 -6.09
CA GLY A 199 -7.31 6.45 -5.68
C GLY A 199 -7.82 5.71 -4.46
N ARG A 200 -7.65 4.38 -4.44
CA ARG A 200 -7.96 3.54 -3.27
C ARG A 200 -7.20 4.01 -2.04
N ASP A 201 -5.88 4.11 -2.13
CA ASP A 201 -5.00 4.54 -1.05
C ASP A 201 -5.38 5.93 -0.54
N THR A 202 -5.64 6.87 -1.45
CA THR A 202 -6.04 8.23 -1.09
C THR A 202 -7.32 8.25 -0.27
N LEU A 203 -8.33 7.45 -0.65
CA LEU A 203 -9.62 7.40 0.06
C LEU A 203 -9.51 6.66 1.40
N ILE A 204 -8.71 5.60 1.49
CA ILE A 204 -8.41 4.96 2.79
C ILE A 204 -7.68 5.96 3.70
N CYS A 205 -6.65 6.64 3.18
CA CYS A 205 -5.87 7.64 3.90
C CYS A 205 -6.73 8.81 4.41
N ALA A 206 -7.71 9.25 3.62
CA ALA A 206 -8.58 10.38 3.95
C ALA A 206 -9.28 10.22 5.31
N ARG A 207 -9.57 8.99 5.75
CA ARG A 207 -10.15 8.72 7.07
C ARG A 207 -9.18 9.06 8.21
N GLY A 208 -7.90 8.73 8.04
CA GLY A 208 -6.85 9.13 8.98
C GLY A 208 -6.47 10.61 8.88
N LEU A 209 -6.59 11.22 7.70
CA LEU A 209 -6.46 12.68 7.54
C LEU A 209 -7.55 13.43 8.33
N LEU A 210 -8.80 12.96 8.29
CA LEU A 210 -9.87 13.49 9.14
C LEU A 210 -9.52 13.38 10.61
N ALA A 211 -9.08 12.19 11.04
CA ALA A 211 -8.66 11.99 12.41
C ALA A 211 -7.50 12.91 12.81
N ALA A 212 -6.61 13.28 11.88
CA ALA A 212 -5.50 14.22 12.09
C ALA A 212 -5.92 15.71 12.13
N GLY A 213 -7.19 16.02 11.87
CA GLY A 213 -7.73 17.39 11.82
C GLY A 213 -7.60 18.08 10.45
N LEU A 214 -7.34 17.32 9.38
CA LEU A 214 -7.13 17.84 8.01
C LEU A 214 -8.43 17.81 7.20
N GLN A 215 -9.48 18.45 7.73
CA GLN A 215 -10.81 18.42 7.13
C GLN A 215 -10.86 19.14 5.77
N ASP A 216 -10.22 20.29 5.64
CA ASP A 216 -10.24 21.04 4.39
C ASP A 216 -9.57 20.25 3.26
N GLU A 217 -8.45 19.58 3.56
CA GLU A 217 -7.75 18.70 2.63
C GLU A 217 -8.64 17.51 2.21
N VAL A 218 -9.31 16.86 3.15
CA VAL A 218 -10.21 15.73 2.85
C VAL A 218 -11.40 16.18 2.01
N LYS A 219 -11.97 17.35 2.29
CA LYS A 219 -13.04 17.92 1.47
C LYS A 219 -12.55 18.16 0.04
N GLN A 220 -11.34 18.68 -0.13
CA GLN A 220 -10.74 18.88 -1.44
C GLN A 220 -10.47 17.56 -2.16
N ILE A 221 -10.01 16.51 -1.47
CA ILE A 221 -9.85 15.16 -2.01
C ILE A 221 -11.19 14.62 -2.53
N LEU A 222 -12.25 14.69 -1.72
CA LEU A 222 -13.59 14.23 -2.12
C LEU A 222 -14.13 14.97 -3.36
N ILE A 223 -13.88 16.28 -3.44
CA ILE A 223 -14.23 17.08 -4.63
C ILE A 223 -13.43 16.61 -5.84
N THR A 224 -12.10 16.46 -5.71
CA THR A 224 -11.21 16.00 -6.79
C THR A 224 -11.64 14.64 -7.34
N PHE A 225 -11.84 13.64 -6.48
CA PHE A 225 -12.25 12.30 -6.92
C PHE A 225 -13.70 12.27 -7.43
N GLY A 226 -14.60 13.04 -6.81
CA GLY A 226 -16.00 13.13 -7.22
C GLY A 226 -16.17 13.62 -8.66
N ARG A 227 -15.29 14.51 -9.15
CA ARG A 227 -15.26 14.96 -10.55
C ARG A 227 -15.07 13.82 -11.55
N PHE A 228 -14.30 12.80 -11.18
CA PHE A 228 -13.98 11.67 -12.05
C PHE A 228 -14.98 10.50 -11.91
N ALA A 229 -15.98 10.63 -11.04
CA ALA A 229 -17.00 9.60 -10.86
C ALA A 229 -17.87 9.49 -12.11
N GLU A 230 -17.96 8.31 -12.70
CA GLU A 230 -18.70 8.11 -13.96
C GLU A 230 -19.19 6.67 -14.04
N ASN A 231 -20.46 6.47 -14.43
CA ASN A 231 -21.06 5.15 -14.66
C ASN A 231 -20.82 4.14 -13.51
N GLY A 232 -20.89 4.60 -12.27
CA GLY A 232 -20.68 3.76 -11.08
C GLY A 232 -19.23 3.61 -10.61
N THR A 233 -18.27 4.12 -11.36
CA THR A 233 -16.84 3.87 -11.12
C THR A 233 -16.10 5.13 -10.67
N LEU A 234 -14.90 4.94 -10.12
CA LEU A 234 -13.88 5.97 -9.84
C LEU A 234 -12.54 5.48 -10.39
N PRO A 235 -11.59 6.39 -10.67
CA PRO A 235 -10.25 5.98 -11.06
C PRO A 235 -9.50 5.30 -9.90
N ASN A 236 -8.80 4.21 -10.19
CA ASN A 236 -7.92 3.51 -9.26
C ASN A 236 -6.56 4.23 -9.11
N ALA A 237 -6.12 4.96 -10.13
CA ALA A 237 -4.95 5.82 -10.09
C ALA A 237 -5.18 7.04 -10.98
N ILE A 238 -4.56 8.17 -10.63
CA ILE A 238 -4.64 9.40 -11.45
C ILE A 238 -3.23 9.87 -11.82
N TYR A 239 -2.76 9.50 -13.01
CA TYR A 239 -1.42 9.84 -13.51
C TYR A 239 -1.47 11.12 -14.36
N GLY A 240 -1.16 12.29 -13.77
CA GLY A 240 -1.36 13.57 -14.47
C GLY A 240 -2.81 13.65 -14.99
N ASP A 241 -3.08 14.05 -16.22
CA ASP A 241 -4.47 14.12 -16.72
C ASP A 241 -5.12 12.75 -17.00
N ASN A 242 -4.41 11.63 -16.82
CA ASN A 242 -4.91 10.30 -17.10
C ASN A 242 -5.61 9.65 -15.89
N ALA A 243 -6.95 9.57 -15.97
CA ALA A 243 -7.83 8.87 -15.03
C ALA A 243 -8.48 7.60 -15.63
N SER A 244 -7.83 6.98 -16.63
CA SER A 244 -8.40 5.86 -17.40
C SER A 244 -8.40 4.52 -16.65
N ASN A 245 -7.48 4.31 -15.71
CA ASN A 245 -7.48 3.10 -14.89
C ASN A 245 -8.63 3.17 -13.90
N ARG A 246 -9.65 2.32 -14.09
CA ARG A 246 -10.86 2.26 -13.26
C ARG A 246 -11.11 0.85 -12.74
N ASP A 247 -10.08 0.02 -12.72
CA ASP A 247 -10.13 -1.39 -12.31
C ASP A 247 -10.14 -1.50 -10.78
N THR A 248 -11.23 -1.03 -10.18
CA THR A 248 -11.44 -1.01 -8.73
C THR A 248 -12.93 -1.12 -8.39
N SER A 249 -13.24 -2.07 -7.51
CA SER A 249 -14.57 -2.24 -6.91
C SER A 249 -14.67 -1.58 -5.54
N ASP A 250 -13.54 -1.32 -4.88
CA ASP A 250 -13.49 -0.79 -3.52
C ASP A 250 -13.37 0.73 -3.46
N ALA A 251 -12.63 1.39 -4.37
CA ALA A 251 -12.44 2.83 -4.31
C ALA A 251 -13.75 3.64 -4.33
N PRO A 252 -14.76 3.35 -5.20
CA PRO A 252 -16.07 4.01 -5.13
C PRO A 252 -16.78 3.83 -3.78
N LEU A 253 -16.60 2.68 -3.13
CA LEU A 253 -17.26 2.40 -1.86
C LEU A 253 -16.52 3.05 -0.68
N TRP A 254 -15.18 3.09 -0.72
CA TRP A 254 -14.38 3.88 0.23
C TRP A 254 -14.71 5.37 0.16
N TYR A 255 -15.00 5.91 -1.03
CA TYR A 255 -15.49 7.28 -1.17
C TYR A 255 -16.74 7.54 -0.33
N GLY A 256 -17.70 6.60 -0.34
CA GLY A 256 -18.89 6.64 0.51
C GLY A 256 -18.58 6.65 2.00
N VAL A 257 -17.65 5.78 2.43
CA VAL A 257 -17.18 5.74 3.83
C VAL A 257 -16.55 7.07 4.24
N VAL A 258 -15.68 7.66 3.42
CA VAL A 258 -15.04 8.95 3.72
C VAL A 258 -16.09 10.07 3.79
N CYS A 259 -17.09 10.08 2.91
CA CYS A 259 -18.21 11.02 3.02
C CYS A 259 -18.98 10.86 4.34
N GLU A 260 -19.19 9.62 4.81
CA GLU A 260 -19.86 9.37 6.09
C GLU A 260 -19.01 9.82 7.27
N ASP A 261 -17.72 9.48 7.27
CA ASP A 261 -16.77 9.86 8.32
C ASP A 261 -16.61 11.40 8.39
N PHE A 262 -16.60 12.09 7.24
CA PHE A 262 -16.60 13.55 7.17
C PHE A 262 -17.87 14.16 7.76
N ALA A 263 -19.03 13.62 7.38
CA ALA A 263 -20.31 14.09 7.88
C ALA A 263 -20.41 13.92 9.41
N ALA A 264 -19.90 12.82 9.95
CA ALA A 264 -19.82 12.60 11.40
C ALA A 264 -18.89 13.61 12.09
N ALA A 265 -17.71 13.89 11.52
CA ALA A 265 -16.79 14.90 12.05
C ALA A 265 -17.44 16.29 12.12
N VAL A 266 -18.09 16.73 11.04
CA VAL A 266 -18.79 18.02 10.97
C VAL A 266 -19.98 18.10 11.94
N ALA A 267 -20.69 16.99 12.15
CA ALA A 267 -21.79 16.92 13.10
C ALA A 267 -21.30 17.14 14.55
N ASN A 268 -20.15 16.58 14.91
CA ASN A 268 -19.55 16.68 16.25
C ASN A 268 -19.03 18.09 16.58
N GLU A 269 -18.56 18.85 15.58
CA GLU A 269 -18.06 20.22 15.79
C GLU A 269 -19.16 21.29 15.95
N SER A 270 -20.39 20.99 15.55
CA SER A 270 -21.43 22.00 15.36
C SER A 270 -22.16 22.36 16.67
N LYS A 271 -21.70 23.42 17.35
CA LYS A 271 -22.37 23.99 18.54
C LYS A 271 -23.37 25.13 18.26
N VAL A 272 -23.33 25.78 17.08
CA VAL A 272 -23.98 27.10 16.84
C VAL A 272 -25.08 27.10 15.77
N GLN A 273 -24.90 26.39 14.66
CA GLN A 273 -25.92 26.15 13.63
C GLN A 273 -26.12 24.64 13.59
N GLY A 274 -27.31 24.15 13.97
CA GLY A 274 -27.51 22.75 14.38
C GLY A 274 -26.86 21.70 13.46
N PRO A 275 -26.32 20.59 14.01
CA PRO A 275 -25.52 19.59 13.28
C PRO A 275 -26.11 19.14 11.93
N LYS A 276 -27.44 18.98 11.87
CA LYS A 276 -28.15 18.58 10.65
C LYS A 276 -27.94 19.54 9.48
N SER A 277 -27.84 20.85 9.74
CA SER A 277 -27.69 21.86 8.68
C SER A 277 -26.34 21.77 7.97
N LYS A 278 -25.24 21.58 8.73
CA LYS A 278 -23.90 21.48 8.12
C LYS A 278 -23.69 20.17 7.38
N VAL A 279 -24.25 19.06 7.89
CA VAL A 279 -24.22 17.76 7.20
C VAL A 279 -24.91 17.86 5.84
N VAL A 280 -26.11 18.47 5.79
CA VAL A 280 -26.82 18.69 4.53
C VAL A 280 -26.02 19.59 3.57
N GLN A 281 -25.44 20.68 4.08
CA GLN A 281 -24.59 21.56 3.28
C GLN A 281 -23.34 20.86 2.73
N PHE A 282 -22.73 19.96 3.52
CA PHE A 282 -21.60 19.17 3.07
C PHE A 282 -21.98 18.30 1.87
N TYR A 283 -23.02 17.48 1.97
CA TYR A 283 -23.45 16.63 0.85
C TYR A 283 -23.92 17.41 -0.38
N ALA A 284 -24.44 18.62 -0.19
CA ALA A 284 -24.80 19.56 -1.27
C ALA A 284 -23.58 20.27 -1.91
N THR A 285 -22.35 19.99 -1.46
CA THR A 285 -21.14 20.59 -2.03
C THR A 285 -20.98 20.17 -3.50
N PRO A 286 -20.87 21.11 -4.45
CA PRO A 286 -20.59 20.80 -5.85
C PRO A 286 -19.21 20.19 -6.03
N VAL A 287 -19.11 19.13 -6.81
CA VAL A 287 -17.83 18.52 -7.19
C VAL A 287 -17.26 19.14 -8.46
N ASP A 288 -18.10 19.63 -9.38
CA ASP A 288 -17.67 20.20 -10.66
C ASP A 288 -18.48 21.46 -11.06
N ALA A 289 -18.14 22.03 -12.22
CA ALA A 289 -18.78 23.24 -12.74
C ALA A 289 -20.23 23.01 -13.25
N THR A 290 -20.67 21.75 -13.39
CA THR A 290 -22.05 21.42 -13.81
C THR A 290 -23.04 21.54 -12.66
N GLY A 291 -22.55 21.66 -11.42
CA GLY A 291 -23.37 21.69 -10.22
C GLY A 291 -23.68 20.32 -9.64
N ARG A 292 -23.11 19.24 -10.18
CA ARG A 292 -23.19 17.89 -9.60
C ARG A 292 -22.61 17.91 -8.19
N THR A 293 -23.32 17.33 -7.23
CA THR A 293 -22.94 17.38 -5.80
C THR A 293 -22.30 16.08 -5.31
N LEU A 294 -21.69 16.10 -4.11
CA LEU A 294 -21.24 14.87 -3.43
C LEU A 294 -22.38 13.85 -3.29
N TYR A 295 -23.59 14.34 -2.97
CA TYR A 295 -24.81 13.54 -2.94
C TYR A 295 -25.09 12.84 -4.27
N ASP A 296 -24.97 13.56 -5.39
CA ASP A 296 -25.18 13.00 -6.73
C ASP A 296 -24.12 11.96 -7.09
N VAL A 297 -22.88 12.16 -6.63
CA VAL A 297 -21.80 11.18 -6.79
C VAL A 297 -22.14 9.87 -6.08
N LEU A 298 -22.51 9.91 -4.80
CA LEU A 298 -22.88 8.71 -4.03
C LEU A 298 -24.03 7.94 -4.66
N ARG A 299 -25.10 8.64 -5.06
CA ARG A 299 -26.22 8.05 -5.79
C ARG A 299 -25.75 7.40 -7.10
N SER A 300 -24.91 8.10 -7.87
CA SER A 300 -24.42 7.60 -9.16
C SER A 300 -23.56 6.34 -9.04
N ILE A 301 -22.85 6.18 -7.92
CA ILE A 301 -22.09 4.96 -7.60
C ILE A 301 -23.04 3.79 -7.40
N ALA A 302 -24.01 3.93 -6.49
CA ALA A 302 -24.97 2.86 -6.20
C ALA A 302 -25.84 2.49 -7.40
N ASP A 303 -26.38 3.49 -8.11
CA ASP A 303 -27.15 3.26 -9.32
C ASP A 303 -26.32 2.61 -10.43
N GLY A 304 -25.02 2.93 -10.51
CA GLY A 304 -24.10 2.31 -11.47
C GLY A 304 -23.85 0.84 -11.18
N TYR A 305 -23.69 0.46 -9.90
CA TYR A 305 -23.53 -0.94 -9.49
C TYR A 305 -24.80 -1.76 -9.75
N LEU A 306 -25.98 -1.17 -9.51
CA LEU A 306 -27.28 -1.79 -9.81
C LEU A 306 -27.50 -2.02 -11.31
N ARG A 307 -27.12 -1.05 -12.15
CA ARG A 307 -27.19 -1.21 -13.62
C ARG A 307 -26.14 -2.15 -14.19
N GLY A 308 -25.04 -2.33 -13.47
CA GLY A 308 -23.81 -2.94 -13.97
C GLY A 308 -22.89 -1.88 -14.58
N THR A 309 -21.66 -1.81 -14.08
CA THR A 309 -20.64 -0.89 -14.58
C THR A 309 -20.04 -1.37 -15.89
N PRO A 310 -19.47 -0.48 -16.73
CA PRO A 310 -18.84 -0.87 -18.00
C PRO A 310 -17.70 -1.88 -17.85
N ASN A 311 -17.01 -1.87 -16.72
CA ASN A 311 -15.92 -2.79 -16.38
C ASN A 311 -16.39 -4.06 -15.62
N GLY A 312 -17.70 -4.29 -15.51
CA GLY A 312 -18.27 -5.59 -15.17
C GLY A 312 -18.79 -5.76 -13.74
N ILE A 313 -18.55 -4.80 -12.84
CA ILE A 313 -19.08 -4.78 -11.47
C ILE A 313 -20.61 -4.74 -11.53
N ARG A 314 -21.29 -5.57 -10.75
CA ARG A 314 -22.75 -5.66 -10.79
C ARG A 314 -23.33 -6.20 -9.50
N VAL A 315 -24.58 -5.82 -9.20
CA VAL A 315 -25.33 -6.41 -8.08
C VAL A 315 -26.06 -7.67 -8.54
N ASP A 316 -25.93 -8.76 -7.79
CA ASP A 316 -26.81 -9.93 -7.88
C ASP A 316 -28.16 -9.58 -7.24
N ALA A 317 -29.21 -9.45 -8.05
CA ALA A 317 -30.51 -8.97 -7.60
C ALA A 317 -31.12 -9.82 -6.47
N ALA A 318 -30.89 -11.14 -6.50
CA ALA A 318 -31.46 -12.07 -5.53
C ALA A 318 -30.84 -11.90 -4.14
N SER A 319 -29.52 -11.79 -4.06
CA SER A 319 -28.81 -11.62 -2.79
C SER A 319 -28.62 -10.16 -2.36
N GLY A 320 -28.66 -9.21 -3.31
CA GLY A 320 -28.27 -7.82 -3.08
C GLY A 320 -26.75 -7.60 -2.98
N LEU A 321 -25.94 -8.65 -3.18
CA LEU A 321 -24.49 -8.61 -3.09
C LEU A 321 -23.83 -8.14 -4.39
N VAL A 322 -22.66 -7.52 -4.29
CA VAL A 322 -21.89 -6.98 -5.41
C VAL A 322 -20.89 -8.02 -5.91
N TRP A 323 -21.03 -8.42 -7.17
CA TRP A 323 -20.04 -9.19 -7.91
C TRP A 323 -18.94 -8.26 -8.43
N SER A 324 -17.69 -8.68 -8.26
CA SER A 324 -16.46 -7.99 -8.63
C SER A 324 -15.64 -8.83 -9.62
N PRO A 325 -15.09 -8.22 -10.69
CA PRO A 325 -14.04 -8.82 -11.49
C PRO A 325 -12.79 -9.17 -10.68
N SER A 326 -11.95 -10.02 -11.27
CA SER A 326 -10.63 -10.35 -10.71
C SER A 326 -9.75 -9.10 -10.61
N HIS A 327 -8.92 -9.02 -9.56
CA HIS A 327 -7.94 -7.92 -9.34
C HIS A 327 -8.53 -6.52 -9.07
N PHE A 328 -9.83 -6.40 -8.80
CA PHE A 328 -10.48 -5.09 -8.55
C PHE A 328 -10.51 -4.71 -7.06
N THR A 329 -10.12 -5.63 -6.17
CA THR A 329 -9.95 -5.39 -4.73
C THR A 329 -8.53 -4.96 -4.42
N TRP A 330 -8.24 -4.43 -3.24
CA TRP A 330 -6.87 -4.11 -2.81
C TRP A 330 -5.86 -5.27 -2.91
N MET A 331 -6.32 -6.53 -2.93
CA MET A 331 -5.48 -7.69 -3.23
C MET A 331 -5.33 -7.89 -4.76
N ASP A 332 -4.76 -6.92 -5.47
CA ASP A 332 -4.85 -6.76 -6.93
C ASP A 332 -3.67 -7.31 -7.75
N THR A 333 -2.77 -8.09 -7.15
CA THR A 333 -1.63 -8.63 -7.90
C THR A 333 -2.06 -9.46 -9.11
N ASN A 334 -1.52 -9.09 -10.29
CA ASN A 334 -1.77 -9.74 -11.57
C ASN A 334 -0.45 -10.06 -12.31
N TYR A 335 -0.51 -11.03 -13.22
CA TYR A 335 0.61 -11.55 -14.01
C TYR A 335 1.87 -11.89 -13.17
N PRO A 336 1.83 -12.98 -12.38
CA PRO A 336 0.71 -13.93 -12.25
C PRO A 336 -0.37 -13.43 -11.27
N ALA A 337 -1.61 -13.91 -11.49
CA ALA A 337 -2.70 -13.69 -10.56
C ALA A 337 -2.44 -14.46 -9.24
N GLY A 338 -2.01 -13.73 -8.20
CA GLY A 338 -1.74 -14.32 -6.89
C GLY A 338 -3.01 -14.47 -6.02
N THR A 339 -3.96 -13.56 -6.18
CA THR A 339 -5.18 -13.46 -5.36
C THR A 339 -6.37 -12.98 -6.20
N PRO A 340 -6.89 -13.78 -7.14
CA PRO A 340 -7.83 -13.30 -8.14
C PRO A 340 -9.14 -12.74 -7.56
N ARG A 341 -9.70 -13.36 -6.50
CA ARG A 341 -10.90 -12.89 -5.77
C ARG A 341 -12.07 -12.46 -6.68
N GLU A 342 -12.25 -13.16 -7.80
CA GLU A 342 -13.36 -12.98 -8.74
C GLU A 342 -14.64 -13.58 -8.14
N GLY A 343 -15.69 -12.77 -7.98
CA GLY A 343 -16.91 -13.18 -7.30
C GLY A 343 -17.44 -12.11 -6.35
N TYR A 344 -17.76 -12.47 -5.11
CA TYR A 344 -18.31 -11.55 -4.11
C TYR A 344 -17.32 -11.38 -2.93
N PRO A 345 -16.31 -10.50 -3.01
CA PRO A 345 -15.33 -10.30 -1.93
C PRO A 345 -15.98 -9.67 -0.71
N ILE A 346 -15.66 -10.14 0.49
CA ILE A 346 -16.39 -9.80 1.71
C ILE A 346 -16.35 -8.31 2.08
N GLU A 347 -15.22 -7.63 1.88
CA GLU A 347 -15.08 -6.20 2.19
C GLU A 347 -15.87 -5.32 1.24
N ILE A 348 -16.01 -5.72 -0.03
CA ILE A 348 -16.85 -5.02 -1.01
C ILE A 348 -18.31 -5.05 -0.52
N GLN A 349 -18.76 -6.18 0.01
CA GLN A 349 -20.12 -6.31 0.54
C GLN A 349 -20.33 -5.40 1.75
N ALA A 350 -19.34 -5.35 2.66
CA ALA A 350 -19.42 -4.51 3.84
C ALA A 350 -19.48 -3.02 3.48
N LEU A 351 -18.62 -2.58 2.57
CA LEU A 351 -18.61 -1.19 2.10
C LEU A 351 -19.89 -0.84 1.32
N TRP A 352 -20.42 -1.78 0.53
CA TRP A 352 -21.67 -1.63 -0.22
C TRP A 352 -22.89 -1.45 0.69
N ILE A 353 -23.06 -2.33 1.67
CA ILE A 353 -24.16 -2.23 2.65
C ILE A 353 -24.10 -0.89 3.38
N ARG A 354 -22.89 -0.42 3.70
CA ARG A 354 -22.69 0.90 4.31
C ARG A 354 -23.12 2.05 3.40
N LEU A 355 -22.76 2.02 2.11
CA LEU A 355 -23.23 3.02 1.14
C LEU A 355 -24.75 3.03 1.04
N LEU A 356 -25.40 1.87 0.97
CA LEU A 356 -26.86 1.78 0.92
C LEU A 356 -27.53 2.39 2.15
N ARG A 357 -27.05 2.07 3.35
CA ARG A 357 -27.53 2.65 4.61
C ARG A 357 -27.26 4.15 4.71
N GLN A 358 -26.17 4.64 4.12
CA GLN A 358 -25.89 6.07 4.01
C GLN A 358 -26.91 6.75 3.11
N LEU A 359 -27.19 6.21 1.92
CA LEU A 359 -28.17 6.76 0.99
C LEU A 359 -29.59 6.80 1.58
N ASP A 360 -29.98 5.75 2.30
CA ASP A 360 -31.25 5.69 3.03
C ASP A 360 -31.36 6.80 4.08
N ARG A 361 -30.34 6.96 4.94
CA ARG A 361 -30.30 8.01 5.96
C ARG A 361 -30.33 9.42 5.38
N LEU A 362 -29.80 9.60 4.17
CA LEU A 362 -29.85 10.88 3.44
C LEU A 362 -31.19 11.13 2.75
N GLY A 363 -32.12 10.17 2.77
CA GLY A 363 -33.41 10.27 2.10
C GLY A 363 -33.29 10.28 0.58
N VAL A 364 -32.25 9.63 0.03
CA VAL A 364 -32.01 9.60 -1.41
C VAL A 364 -33.06 8.74 -2.08
N ALA A 365 -33.76 9.29 -3.07
CA ALA A 365 -34.69 8.51 -3.87
C ALA A 365 -33.93 7.40 -4.61
N ALA A 366 -34.35 6.15 -4.39
CA ALA A 366 -33.82 5.00 -5.08
C ALA A 366 -34.50 4.81 -6.44
N ALA A 367 -33.77 4.26 -7.42
CA ALA A 367 -34.29 4.06 -8.78
C ALA A 367 -35.27 2.89 -8.90
N SER A 368 -35.07 1.82 -8.13
CA SER A 368 -35.83 0.55 -8.26
C SER A 368 -36.58 0.18 -6.98
N GLU A 369 -35.87 0.04 -5.87
CA GLU A 369 -36.41 -0.36 -4.56
C GLU A 369 -35.77 0.48 -3.46
N PRO A 370 -36.40 0.64 -2.28
CA PRO A 370 -35.83 1.39 -1.18
C PRO A 370 -34.42 0.92 -0.80
N TRP A 371 -33.51 1.87 -0.56
CA TRP A 371 -32.13 1.55 -0.16
C TRP A 371 -32.05 0.71 1.11
N ALA A 372 -32.95 0.96 2.08
CA ALA A 372 -33.06 0.15 3.29
C ALA A 372 -33.37 -1.33 3.01
N ASP A 373 -34.27 -1.62 2.08
CA ASP A 373 -34.68 -2.99 1.75
C ASP A 373 -33.55 -3.74 1.06
N LEU A 374 -32.86 -3.08 0.12
CA LEU A 374 -31.68 -3.64 -0.53
C LEU A 374 -30.52 -3.86 0.45
N ALA A 375 -30.30 -2.92 1.39
CA ALA A 375 -29.28 -3.07 2.43
C ALA A 375 -29.58 -4.27 3.34
N ALA A 376 -30.84 -4.41 3.78
CA ALA A 376 -31.27 -5.52 4.62
C ALA A 376 -31.13 -6.86 3.90
N ARG A 377 -31.45 -6.94 2.60
CA ARG A 377 -31.26 -8.14 1.80
C ARG A 377 -29.79 -8.51 1.63
N ALA A 378 -28.94 -7.53 1.32
CA ALA A 378 -27.50 -7.74 1.18
C ALA A 378 -26.86 -8.19 2.51
N GLU A 379 -27.25 -7.59 3.63
CA GLU A 379 -26.77 -7.96 4.96
C GLU A 379 -27.24 -9.35 5.40
N ALA A 380 -28.50 -9.71 5.12
CA ALA A 380 -28.99 -11.06 5.37
C ALA A 380 -28.19 -12.09 4.57
N SER A 381 -27.94 -11.81 3.28
CA SER A 381 -27.13 -12.67 2.41
C SER A 381 -25.67 -12.76 2.87
N LEU A 382 -25.07 -11.67 3.34
CA LEU A 382 -23.73 -11.68 3.93
C LEU A 382 -23.68 -12.62 5.15
N ASN A 383 -24.66 -12.55 6.04
CA ASN A 383 -24.72 -13.37 7.25
C ASN A 383 -25.03 -14.85 6.97
N GLU A 384 -25.79 -15.15 5.92
CA GLU A 384 -26.15 -16.52 5.51
C GLU A 384 -25.02 -17.19 4.72
N LEU A 385 -24.51 -16.53 3.69
CA LEU A 385 -23.67 -17.16 2.67
C LEU A 385 -22.18 -17.20 3.04
N PHE A 386 -21.69 -16.22 3.83
CA PHE A 386 -20.28 -16.12 4.16
C PHE A 386 -19.91 -16.79 5.49
N TRP A 387 -20.84 -16.99 6.42
CA TRP A 387 -20.49 -17.55 7.73
C TRP A 387 -20.10 -19.03 7.61
N LEU A 388 -18.95 -19.39 8.19
CA LEU A 388 -18.43 -20.75 8.19
C LEU A 388 -18.47 -21.29 9.62
N ASP A 389 -19.50 -22.07 9.93
CA ASP A 389 -19.76 -22.53 11.30
C ASP A 389 -18.63 -23.37 11.90
N ASP A 390 -18.02 -24.27 11.12
CA ASP A 390 -16.97 -25.18 11.60
C ASP A 390 -15.63 -24.44 11.81
N GLN A 391 -15.33 -23.48 10.94
CA GLN A 391 -14.11 -22.69 10.95
C GLN A 391 -14.19 -21.57 12.01
N GLY A 392 -15.36 -20.94 12.15
CA GLY A 392 -15.59 -19.85 13.09
C GLY A 392 -15.17 -18.47 12.59
N TRP A 393 -15.13 -18.29 11.27
CA TRP A 393 -14.91 -16.99 10.63
C TRP A 393 -15.79 -16.87 9.38
N PHE A 394 -15.74 -15.72 8.74
CA PHE A 394 -16.41 -15.49 7.45
C PHE A 394 -15.49 -15.85 6.29
N ALA A 395 -16.06 -16.46 5.25
CA ALA A 395 -15.40 -16.70 3.97
C ALA A 395 -14.81 -15.40 3.41
N ASP A 396 -13.65 -15.46 2.76
CA ASP A 396 -13.02 -14.26 2.19
C ASP A 396 -13.75 -13.74 0.95
N VAL A 397 -14.24 -14.66 0.12
CA VAL A 397 -14.94 -14.38 -1.12
C VAL A 397 -15.89 -15.53 -1.44
N LEU A 398 -17.04 -15.22 -2.03
CA LEU A 398 -17.83 -16.23 -2.74
C LEU A 398 -17.34 -16.26 -4.19
N LEU A 399 -16.53 -17.26 -4.53
CA LEU A 399 -15.90 -17.42 -5.84
C LEU A 399 -16.95 -17.73 -6.90
N ALA A 400 -17.06 -16.84 -7.89
CA ALA A 400 -18.11 -16.92 -8.89
C ALA A 400 -17.64 -16.31 -10.21
N LYS A 401 -17.80 -17.06 -11.31
CA LYS A 401 -17.63 -16.53 -12.66
C LYS A 401 -18.73 -15.51 -13.00
N PRO A 402 -18.53 -14.64 -14.02
CA PRO A 402 -19.54 -13.67 -14.40
C PRO A 402 -20.90 -14.33 -14.67
N GLY A 403 -21.95 -13.83 -14.02
CA GLY A 403 -23.32 -14.33 -14.16
C GLY A 403 -23.70 -15.50 -13.23
N VAL A 404 -22.78 -16.02 -12.43
CA VAL A 404 -23.09 -17.00 -11.36
C VAL A 404 -23.61 -16.25 -10.13
N SER A 405 -24.75 -16.68 -9.60
CA SER A 405 -25.38 -16.05 -8.44
C SER A 405 -24.53 -16.23 -7.17
N ALA A 406 -24.72 -15.38 -6.16
CA ALA A 406 -24.00 -15.53 -4.90
C ALA A 406 -24.34 -16.85 -4.18
N ARG A 407 -25.56 -17.37 -4.38
CA ARG A 407 -26.01 -18.63 -3.78
C ARG A 407 -25.38 -19.87 -4.44
N ASP A 408 -25.04 -19.78 -5.72
CA ASP A 408 -24.40 -20.87 -6.48
C ASP A 408 -22.87 -20.78 -6.50
N ALA A 409 -22.31 -19.77 -5.83
CA ALA A 409 -20.89 -19.53 -5.73
C ALA A 409 -20.19 -20.53 -4.81
N VAL A 410 -18.89 -20.74 -5.03
CA VAL A 410 -18.05 -21.56 -4.14
C VAL A 410 -17.52 -20.67 -3.01
N ARG A 411 -17.70 -21.07 -1.76
CA ARG A 411 -17.15 -20.34 -0.61
C ARG A 411 -15.63 -20.52 -0.56
N ASP A 412 -14.88 -19.43 -0.48
CA ASP A 412 -13.46 -19.44 -0.14
C ASP A 412 -13.30 -19.43 1.37
N GLU A 413 -13.01 -20.60 1.95
CA GLU A 413 -13.05 -20.85 3.39
C GLU A 413 -11.80 -20.34 4.13
N VAL A 414 -10.90 -19.69 3.42
CA VAL A 414 -9.63 -19.19 3.95
C VAL A 414 -9.78 -18.08 4.96
N LEU A 415 -8.90 -18.07 5.95
CA LEU A 415 -8.78 -16.97 6.90
C LEU A 415 -7.84 -15.90 6.32
N ARG A 416 -8.43 -14.83 5.80
CA ARG A 416 -7.73 -13.61 5.34
C ARG A 416 -8.15 -12.41 6.19
N SER A 417 -7.32 -11.36 6.19
CA SER A 417 -7.59 -10.15 6.97
C SER A 417 -8.90 -9.44 6.59
N ASN A 418 -9.44 -9.69 5.39
CA ASN A 418 -10.68 -9.05 4.92
C ASN A 418 -11.92 -9.43 5.74
N CYS A 419 -11.92 -10.59 6.42
CA CYS A 419 -13.06 -11.03 7.24
C CYS A 419 -13.36 -10.07 8.42
N LEU A 420 -12.42 -9.18 8.74
CA LEU A 420 -12.57 -8.18 9.80
C LEU A 420 -13.39 -6.96 9.37
N PHE A 421 -13.53 -6.66 8.06
CA PHE A 421 -14.24 -5.47 7.59
C PHE A 421 -15.72 -5.42 7.96
N PRO A 422 -16.52 -6.50 7.84
CA PRO A 422 -17.90 -6.49 8.32
C PRO A 422 -18.02 -6.16 9.82
N ILE A 423 -17.00 -6.50 10.62
CA ILE A 423 -16.98 -6.26 12.06
C ILE A 423 -16.50 -4.82 12.35
N SER A 424 -15.37 -4.40 11.78
CA SER A 424 -14.80 -3.06 11.98
C SER A 424 -15.71 -1.96 11.44
N LEU A 425 -16.53 -2.25 10.42
CA LEU A 425 -17.55 -1.35 9.87
C LEU A 425 -18.92 -1.47 10.55
N GLY A 426 -19.07 -2.32 11.57
CA GLY A 426 -20.25 -2.41 12.43
C GLY A 426 -21.46 -3.13 11.82
N LEU A 427 -21.25 -4.03 10.86
CA LEU A 427 -22.31 -4.86 10.27
C LEU A 427 -22.48 -6.20 10.99
N VAL A 428 -21.40 -6.73 11.57
CA VAL A 428 -21.39 -8.00 12.30
C VAL A 428 -20.99 -7.77 13.74
N THR A 429 -21.75 -8.33 14.67
CA THR A 429 -21.54 -8.22 16.12
C THR A 429 -21.75 -9.58 16.82
N GLY A 430 -21.57 -9.61 18.14
CA GLY A 430 -21.84 -10.79 18.96
C GLY A 430 -20.87 -11.95 18.70
N GLU A 431 -21.38 -13.18 18.83
CA GLU A 431 -20.53 -14.38 18.86
C GLU A 431 -19.72 -14.60 17.57
N ARG A 432 -20.33 -14.36 16.41
CA ARG A 432 -19.64 -14.49 15.11
C ARG A 432 -18.48 -13.50 14.98
N ALA A 433 -18.67 -12.27 15.48
CA ALA A 433 -17.62 -11.27 15.50
C ALA A 433 -16.46 -11.70 16.40
N ARG A 434 -16.76 -12.14 17.64
CA ARG A 434 -15.74 -12.61 18.59
C ARG A 434 -14.92 -13.77 18.05
N ARG A 435 -15.58 -14.82 17.53
CA ARG A 435 -14.90 -15.99 16.93
C ARG A 435 -13.98 -15.60 15.77
N THR A 436 -14.42 -14.68 14.91
CA THR A 436 -13.62 -14.19 13.78
C THR A 436 -12.39 -13.42 14.24
N VAL A 437 -12.58 -12.50 15.20
CA VAL A 437 -11.46 -11.73 15.80
C VAL A 437 -10.47 -12.64 16.52
N ASP A 438 -10.95 -13.63 17.28
CA ASP A 438 -10.10 -14.60 17.97
C ASP A 438 -9.29 -15.47 16.99
N ALA A 439 -9.87 -15.80 15.83
CA ALA A 439 -9.14 -16.49 14.76
C ALA A 439 -8.06 -15.59 14.14
N ALA A 440 -8.39 -14.33 13.84
CA ALA A 440 -7.45 -13.36 13.31
C ALA A 440 -6.30 -13.08 14.30
N ALA A 441 -6.61 -12.91 15.59
CA ALA A 441 -5.62 -12.70 16.66
C ALA A 441 -4.63 -13.87 16.74
N ARG A 442 -5.11 -15.11 16.59
CA ARG A 442 -4.27 -16.31 16.67
C ARG A 442 -3.39 -16.53 15.44
N HIS A 443 -3.91 -16.26 14.25
CA HIS A 443 -3.26 -16.71 13.01
C HIS A 443 -2.70 -15.58 12.14
N LEU A 444 -3.26 -14.37 12.22
CA LEU A 444 -2.91 -13.27 11.32
C LEU A 444 -2.02 -12.22 11.97
N VAL A 445 -2.14 -11.98 13.28
CA VAL A 445 -1.41 -10.90 13.94
C VAL A 445 0.09 -11.20 14.02
N VAL A 446 0.89 -10.22 13.63
CA VAL A 446 2.33 -10.12 13.87
C VAL A 446 2.65 -8.74 14.47
N PRO A 447 3.82 -8.51 15.07
CA PRO A 447 4.15 -7.19 15.62
C PRO A 447 4.01 -6.07 14.59
N GLY A 448 3.02 -5.19 14.80
CA GLY A 448 2.81 -3.96 14.00
C GLY A 448 2.11 -4.17 12.65
N ALA A 449 1.72 -5.40 12.31
CA ALA A 449 1.10 -5.72 11.02
C ALA A 449 0.16 -6.94 11.10
N LEU A 450 -0.55 -7.21 10.01
CA LEU A 450 -1.53 -8.30 9.93
C LEU A 450 -1.31 -9.11 8.64
N ARG A 451 -1.07 -10.42 8.76
CA ARG A 451 -0.94 -11.32 7.60
C ARG A 451 -2.16 -11.21 6.71
N SER A 452 -1.91 -11.15 5.40
CA SER A 452 -2.96 -11.17 4.37
C SER A 452 -3.69 -12.52 4.32
N LEU A 453 -3.00 -13.62 4.61
CA LEU A 453 -3.51 -14.99 4.64
C LEU A 453 -2.93 -15.75 5.83
N ALA A 454 -3.75 -16.56 6.52
CA ALA A 454 -3.30 -17.41 7.61
C ALA A 454 -2.40 -18.56 7.11
N PRO A 455 -1.41 -19.00 7.91
CA PRO A 455 -0.59 -20.18 7.62
C PRO A 455 -1.36 -21.48 7.91
N LEU A 456 -2.49 -21.68 7.23
CA LEU A 456 -3.38 -22.82 7.35
C LEU A 456 -3.65 -23.44 5.96
N PRO A 457 -4.00 -24.73 5.89
CA PRO A 457 -4.51 -25.31 4.66
C PRO A 457 -5.73 -24.55 4.15
N VAL A 458 -5.86 -24.43 2.83
CA VAL A 458 -6.93 -23.65 2.19
C VAL A 458 -7.96 -24.53 1.51
N THR A 459 -9.21 -24.06 1.45
CA THR A 459 -10.28 -24.69 0.67
C THR A 459 -11.11 -23.58 0.03
N PRO A 460 -11.27 -23.58 -1.32
CA PRO A 460 -10.65 -24.50 -2.27
C PRO A 460 -9.12 -24.28 -2.42
N PRO A 461 -8.38 -25.23 -3.01
CA PRO A 461 -6.96 -25.05 -3.32
C PRO A 461 -6.72 -23.84 -4.25
N LEU A 462 -5.69 -23.04 -3.95
CA LEU A 462 -5.30 -21.86 -4.72
C LEU A 462 -4.02 -22.12 -5.52
N ALA A 463 -4.19 -22.49 -6.80
CA ALA A 463 -3.05 -22.71 -7.69
C ALA A 463 -2.62 -21.40 -8.38
N ILE A 464 -1.36 -21.01 -8.17
CA ILE A 464 -0.75 -19.84 -8.79
C ILE A 464 0.16 -20.30 -9.94
N HIS A 465 -0.15 -19.86 -11.16
CA HIS A 465 0.60 -20.24 -12.34
C HIS A 465 1.41 -19.07 -12.88
N GLY A 466 2.68 -19.31 -13.21
CA GLY A 466 3.54 -18.31 -13.83
C GLY A 466 3.23 -18.09 -15.31
N ALA A 467 3.97 -17.18 -15.95
CA ALA A 467 3.74 -16.78 -17.34
C ALA A 467 3.81 -17.93 -18.36
N ASN A 468 4.58 -18.99 -18.06
CA ASN A 468 4.69 -20.20 -18.89
C ASN A 468 3.78 -21.36 -18.42
N GLY A 469 2.79 -21.09 -17.56
CA GLY A 469 1.79 -22.07 -17.12
C GLY A 469 2.29 -23.08 -16.08
N GLN A 470 3.52 -22.94 -15.59
CA GLN A 470 4.07 -23.71 -14.49
C GLN A 470 3.40 -23.33 -13.17
N LEU A 471 3.15 -24.33 -12.33
CA LEU A 471 2.67 -24.13 -10.97
C LEU A 471 3.80 -23.56 -10.10
N LEU A 472 3.53 -22.47 -9.39
CA LEU A 472 4.52 -21.73 -8.58
C LEU A 472 4.44 -22.05 -7.07
N ASN A 473 3.34 -22.64 -6.59
CA ASN A 473 3.09 -22.90 -5.17
C ASN A 473 2.48 -24.29 -4.91
N ASP A 474 2.37 -24.68 -3.64
CA ASP A 474 1.47 -25.76 -3.22
C ASP A 474 0.02 -25.19 -3.14
N PRO A 475 -0.91 -25.66 -3.98
CA PRO A 475 -2.27 -25.13 -3.99
C PRO A 475 -3.04 -25.36 -2.68
N ALA A 476 -2.75 -26.43 -1.94
CA ALA A 476 -3.42 -26.71 -0.68
C ALA A 476 -2.86 -25.87 0.48
N ASN A 477 -1.63 -25.37 0.33
CA ASN A 477 -0.92 -24.55 1.33
C ASN A 477 -0.26 -23.34 0.64
N PRO A 478 -1.05 -22.40 0.08
CA PRO A 478 -0.53 -21.26 -0.67
C PRO A 478 0.11 -20.18 0.21
N TYR A 479 0.11 -20.35 1.54
CA TYR A 479 0.72 -19.41 2.46
C TYR A 479 2.20 -19.20 2.14
N TRP A 480 2.62 -17.95 2.09
CA TRP A 480 3.95 -17.54 1.70
C TRP A 480 4.45 -16.40 2.59
N GLY A 481 5.12 -16.77 3.68
CA GLY A 481 5.49 -15.84 4.75
C GLY A 481 6.67 -14.90 4.45
N HIS A 482 7.43 -15.10 3.37
CA HIS A 482 8.58 -14.26 3.01
C HIS A 482 8.40 -13.59 1.64
N TYR A 483 8.40 -12.26 1.62
CA TYR A 483 8.32 -11.45 0.42
C TYR A 483 9.72 -11.12 -0.10
N GLU A 484 10.31 -12.07 -0.83
CA GLU A 484 11.68 -11.95 -1.34
C GLU A 484 11.89 -12.72 -2.64
N GLY A 485 12.94 -12.34 -3.37
CA GLY A 485 13.35 -12.98 -4.62
C GLY A 485 12.74 -12.34 -5.86
N ASP A 486 12.65 -13.15 -6.92
CA ASP A 486 12.13 -12.75 -8.22
C ASP A 486 10.70 -12.21 -8.15
N GLU A 487 10.41 -11.22 -8.99
CA GLU A 487 9.13 -10.51 -8.94
C GLU A 487 7.95 -11.43 -9.25
N ASP A 488 8.00 -12.09 -10.41
CA ASP A 488 6.86 -12.80 -10.96
C ASP A 488 6.68 -14.19 -10.35
N THR A 489 7.78 -14.83 -9.94
CA THR A 489 7.74 -16.20 -9.43
C THR A 489 7.74 -16.30 -7.91
N ARG A 490 8.06 -15.22 -7.18
CA ARG A 490 8.16 -15.23 -5.72
C ARG A 490 7.37 -14.10 -5.06
N ARG A 491 7.70 -12.84 -5.36
CA ARG A 491 7.14 -11.67 -4.67
C ARG A 491 5.64 -11.50 -4.96
N LYS A 492 5.22 -11.49 -6.23
CA LYS A 492 3.82 -11.39 -6.63
C LYS A 492 2.95 -12.52 -6.03
N PRO A 493 3.36 -13.80 -6.08
CA PRO A 493 2.67 -14.87 -5.35
C PRO A 493 2.55 -14.63 -3.84
N ALA A 494 3.56 -14.05 -3.20
CA ALA A 494 3.58 -13.83 -1.75
C ALA A 494 2.80 -12.61 -1.26
N TYR A 495 2.76 -11.55 -2.06
CA TYR A 495 2.33 -10.19 -1.68
C TYR A 495 0.98 -10.10 -0.95
N HIS A 496 0.01 -10.94 -1.33
CA HIS A 496 -1.28 -11.06 -0.66
C HIS A 496 -1.57 -12.49 -0.18
N ASN A 497 -0.58 -13.38 -0.08
CA ASN A 497 -0.75 -14.76 0.37
C ASN A 497 0.10 -15.10 1.60
N GLY A 498 0.44 -14.14 2.43
CA GLY A 498 1.16 -14.42 3.68
C GLY A 498 1.94 -13.22 4.20
N THR A 499 2.39 -12.34 3.31
CA THR A 499 2.91 -11.02 3.66
C THR A 499 1.94 -10.30 4.60
N ALA A 500 2.49 -9.66 5.65
CA ALA A 500 1.72 -8.92 6.63
C ALA A 500 1.69 -7.42 6.31
N TRP A 501 0.51 -6.84 6.42
CA TRP A 501 0.20 -5.48 5.97
C TRP A 501 -0.02 -4.56 7.16
N THR A 502 0.58 -3.37 7.12
CA THR A 502 0.45 -2.38 8.21
C THR A 502 -0.91 -1.68 8.19
N TRP A 503 -1.57 -1.58 7.02
CA TRP A 503 -2.85 -0.85 6.89
C TRP A 503 -4.09 -1.64 7.33
N THR A 504 -4.08 -2.98 7.23
CA THR A 504 -5.21 -3.82 7.72
C THR A 504 -5.13 -4.08 9.23
N PHE A 505 -3.96 -3.90 9.84
CA PHE A 505 -3.75 -4.13 11.27
C PHE A 505 -4.58 -3.21 12.20
N PRO A 506 -4.73 -1.90 11.91
CA PRO A 506 -5.68 -1.05 12.62
C PRO A 506 -7.12 -1.55 12.54
N SER A 507 -7.55 -2.13 11.40
CA SER A 507 -8.89 -2.71 11.26
C SER A 507 -9.11 -3.91 12.18
N PHE A 508 -8.09 -4.71 12.47
CA PHE A 508 -8.14 -5.75 13.50
C PHE A 508 -8.39 -5.15 14.88
N CYS A 509 -7.67 -4.10 15.24
CA CYS A 509 -7.82 -3.43 16.55
C CYS A 509 -9.23 -2.83 16.70
N GLU A 510 -9.76 -2.20 15.64
CA GLU A 510 -11.14 -1.68 15.64
C GLU A 510 -12.18 -2.82 15.72
N ALA A 511 -11.99 -3.91 14.97
CA ALA A 511 -12.87 -5.07 15.01
C ALA A 511 -12.87 -5.74 16.40
N LEU A 512 -11.70 -5.83 17.06
CA LEU A 512 -11.57 -6.38 18.42
C LEU A 512 -12.41 -5.59 19.42
N VAL A 513 -12.32 -4.27 19.40
CA VAL A 513 -13.11 -3.45 20.33
C VAL A 513 -14.61 -3.57 20.05
N ARG A 514 -15.01 -3.58 18.77
CA ARG A 514 -16.43 -3.71 18.40
C ARG A 514 -17.01 -5.09 18.73
N ALA A 515 -16.26 -6.17 18.50
CA ALA A 515 -16.69 -7.53 18.80
C ALA A 515 -16.92 -7.77 20.31
N HIS A 516 -16.28 -6.96 21.15
CA HIS A 516 -16.39 -7.01 22.61
C HIS A 516 -17.12 -5.77 23.17
N ASP A 517 -18.01 -5.16 22.37
CA ASP A 517 -18.90 -4.06 22.81
C ASP A 517 -18.17 -2.91 23.52
N HIS A 518 -16.98 -2.57 23.04
CA HIS A 518 -16.12 -1.54 23.63
C HIS A 518 -15.73 -1.77 25.09
N ALA A 519 -15.67 -3.04 25.52
CA ALA A 519 -15.24 -3.40 26.87
C ALA A 519 -13.83 -2.81 27.17
N PRO A 520 -13.59 -2.24 28.37
CA PRO A 520 -12.33 -1.59 28.72
C PRO A 520 -11.09 -2.48 28.49
N GLU A 521 -11.20 -3.77 28.77
CA GLU A 521 -10.16 -4.77 28.52
C GLU A 521 -9.87 -4.97 27.03
N ALA A 522 -10.90 -4.94 26.18
CA ALA A 522 -10.74 -5.04 24.72
C ALA A 522 -10.09 -3.78 24.16
N VAL A 523 -10.46 -2.60 24.67
CA VAL A 523 -9.79 -1.32 24.32
C VAL A 523 -8.32 -1.36 24.74
N ALA A 524 -8.01 -1.83 25.95
CA ALA A 524 -6.64 -1.96 26.43
C ALA A 524 -5.83 -2.94 25.57
N ALA A 525 -6.40 -4.09 25.21
CA ALA A 525 -5.77 -5.06 24.33
C ALA A 525 -5.54 -4.48 22.93
N ALA A 526 -6.53 -3.83 22.33
CA ALA A 526 -6.41 -3.19 21.02
C ALA A 526 -5.32 -2.10 21.01
N ARG A 527 -5.20 -1.31 22.09
CA ARG A 527 -4.10 -0.34 22.23
C ARG A 527 -2.74 -1.01 22.35
N ALA A 528 -2.65 -2.12 23.09
CA ALA A 528 -1.40 -2.86 23.21
C ALA A 528 -0.96 -3.46 21.87
N TYR A 529 -1.89 -4.05 21.11
CA TYR A 529 -1.63 -4.51 19.74
C TYR A 529 -1.20 -3.35 18.85
N LEU A 530 -2.00 -2.28 18.75
CA LEU A 530 -1.69 -1.17 17.86
C LEU A 530 -0.37 -0.48 18.21
N GLY A 531 -0.03 -0.41 19.51
CA GLY A 531 1.23 0.13 20.02
C GLY A 531 2.47 -0.65 19.59
N SER A 532 2.34 -1.93 19.19
CA SER A 532 3.48 -2.70 18.67
C SER A 532 3.99 -2.16 17.32
N ALA A 533 3.23 -1.30 16.64
CA ALA A 533 3.70 -0.59 15.45
C ALA A 533 4.78 0.46 15.77
N SER A 534 5.02 0.79 17.04
CA SER A 534 6.05 1.75 17.46
C SER A 534 7.47 1.31 17.09
N GLU A 535 7.73 0.00 17.06
CA GLU A 535 9.03 -0.53 16.61
C GLU A 535 9.24 -0.26 15.13
N LEU A 536 8.19 -0.46 14.31
CA LEU A 536 8.24 -0.18 12.87
C LEU A 536 8.45 1.31 12.58
N LEU A 537 7.90 2.23 13.39
CA LEU A 537 8.18 3.67 13.28
C LEU A 537 9.62 4.05 13.63
N SER A 538 10.30 3.21 14.42
CA SER A 538 11.64 3.48 14.94
C SER A 538 12.75 2.81 14.12
N GLU A 539 12.37 2.03 13.11
CA GLU A 539 13.25 1.23 12.25
C GLU A 539 12.90 1.47 10.78
N GLY A 540 13.83 1.21 9.85
CA GLY A 540 13.60 1.53 8.43
C GLY A 540 13.51 3.04 8.21
N CYS A 541 12.42 3.52 7.59
CA CYS A 541 12.17 4.95 7.43
C CYS A 541 11.65 5.56 8.74
N LEU A 542 12.54 6.23 9.47
CA LEU A 542 12.26 6.81 10.77
C LEU A 542 11.02 7.71 10.76
N GLY A 543 10.10 7.46 11.68
CA GLY A 543 8.84 8.19 11.82
C GLY A 543 7.75 7.75 10.86
N HIS A 544 7.99 6.75 10.01
CA HIS A 544 7.03 6.23 9.03
C HIS A 544 6.83 4.72 9.19
N LEU A 545 5.66 4.25 8.74
CA LEU A 545 5.38 2.80 8.69
C LEU A 545 5.69 2.27 7.30
N PRO A 546 6.28 1.07 7.19
CA PRO A 546 6.46 0.41 5.91
C PRO A 546 5.10 -0.04 5.36
N GLU A 547 5.07 -0.34 4.08
CA GLU A 547 3.90 -0.91 3.42
C GLU A 547 3.57 -2.29 3.99
N ILE A 548 4.59 -3.15 4.07
CA ILE A 548 4.47 -4.56 4.43
C ILE A 548 5.67 -5.03 5.25
N VAL A 549 5.47 -6.15 5.94
CA VAL A 549 6.53 -6.94 6.58
C VAL A 549 6.39 -8.40 6.18
N ASP A 550 7.47 -9.17 6.30
CA ASP A 550 7.40 -10.62 6.16
C ASP A 550 6.37 -11.20 7.16
N GLY A 551 5.50 -12.08 6.67
CA GLY A 551 4.51 -12.77 7.49
C GLY A 551 5.14 -13.72 8.51
N ASP A 552 6.29 -14.30 8.20
CA ASP A 552 7.06 -15.14 9.12
C ASP A 552 8.15 -14.35 9.83
N ALA A 553 8.52 -14.81 11.02
CA ALA A 553 9.62 -14.21 11.79
C ALA A 553 10.92 -14.21 10.95
N PRO A 554 11.74 -13.15 11.00
CA PRO A 554 11.72 -12.07 11.99
C PRO A 554 10.86 -10.84 11.61
N HIS A 555 9.89 -10.98 10.69
CA HIS A 555 9.01 -9.88 10.27
C HIS A 555 9.77 -8.68 9.69
N THR A 556 10.75 -8.97 8.84
CA THR A 556 11.55 -7.95 8.15
C THR A 556 10.66 -6.97 7.39
N GLN A 557 10.94 -5.66 7.48
CA GLN A 557 10.26 -4.65 6.66
C GLN A 557 10.53 -4.88 5.17
N ARG A 558 9.49 -4.75 4.35
CA ARG A 558 9.52 -4.97 2.90
C ARG A 558 8.65 -3.92 2.20
N GLY A 559 8.65 -3.95 0.87
CA GLY A 559 7.83 -3.04 0.07
C GLY A 559 8.25 -1.60 0.30
N CYS A 560 7.30 -0.67 0.23
CA CYS A 560 7.57 0.75 0.41
C CYS A 560 8.01 1.07 1.84
N ASP A 561 9.06 1.90 1.96
CA ASP A 561 9.62 2.23 3.27
C ASP A 561 8.71 3.16 4.08
N ALA A 562 7.99 4.07 3.40
CA ALA A 562 7.08 5.01 4.05
C ALA A 562 5.73 5.05 3.34
N GLN A 563 4.73 4.38 3.90
CA GLN A 563 3.43 4.17 3.25
C GLN A 563 2.27 4.87 3.96
N ALA A 564 1.45 5.59 3.18
CA ALA A 564 0.44 6.51 3.69
C ALA A 564 -0.73 5.81 4.41
N TRP A 565 -1.31 4.76 3.82
CA TRP A 565 -2.49 4.09 4.39
C TRP A 565 -2.23 3.43 5.75
N GLY A 566 -1.04 2.86 5.97
CA GLY A 566 -0.64 2.25 7.23
C GLY A 566 -0.54 3.30 8.33
N ALA A 567 0.19 4.40 8.06
CA ALA A 567 0.35 5.50 9.01
C ALA A 567 -0.98 6.19 9.35
N THR A 568 -1.80 6.47 8.34
CA THR A 568 -3.09 7.17 8.51
C THR A 568 -4.12 6.31 9.25
N GLU A 569 -4.28 5.03 8.92
CA GLU A 569 -5.22 4.15 9.62
C GLU A 569 -4.76 3.86 11.06
N THR A 570 -3.45 3.74 11.29
CA THR A 570 -2.90 3.60 12.66
C THR A 570 -3.24 4.82 13.50
N LEU A 571 -3.04 6.04 12.97
CA LEU A 571 -3.43 7.26 13.67
C LEU A 571 -4.93 7.31 13.95
N ARG A 572 -5.76 6.97 12.95
CA ARG A 572 -7.22 6.99 13.07
C ARG A 572 -7.71 6.10 14.20
N VAL A 573 -7.26 4.85 14.22
CA VAL A 573 -7.69 3.88 15.22
C VAL A 573 -7.06 4.20 16.58
N TRP A 574 -5.83 4.69 16.64
CA TRP A 574 -5.23 5.12 17.91
C TRP A 574 -6.06 6.22 18.59
N ARG A 575 -6.54 7.21 17.83
CA ARG A 575 -7.44 8.27 18.35
C ARG A 575 -8.81 7.73 18.75
N LEU A 576 -9.38 6.83 17.95
CA LEU A 576 -10.64 6.15 18.28
C LEU A 576 -10.56 5.44 19.64
N LEU A 577 -9.44 4.75 19.90
CA LEU A 577 -9.21 4.01 21.15
C LEU A 577 -8.89 4.92 22.35
N ALA A 578 -8.47 6.16 22.12
CA ALA A 578 -8.17 7.13 23.17
C ALA A 578 -9.42 7.85 23.72
N GLY A 579 -10.61 7.60 23.16
CA GLY A 579 -11.88 8.15 23.64
C GLY A 579 -12.49 9.26 22.77
N GLY A 580 -11.93 9.54 21.58
CA GLY A 580 -12.47 10.52 20.63
C GLY A 580 -12.21 11.96 21.00
#